data_AF-A0A9W6D684-F1
#
_entry.id   AF-A0A9W6D684-F1
#
_cell.length_a   1.000
_cell.length_b   1.000
_cell.length_c   1.000
_cell.angle_alpha   90.00
_cell.angle_beta   90.00
_cell.angle_gamma   90.00
#
_symmetry.space_group_name_H-M   'P 1'
#
loop_
_entity.id
_entity.type
_entity.pdbx_description
1 polymer ?
#
loop_
_entity_poly.entity_id
_entity_poly.type
_entity_poly.pdbx_seq_one_letter_code
_entity_poly.pdbx_strand_id
1 'polypeptide(L)'
;MDENVLKISIAGMMHDIGKLADECAMEVSQDYINNHADLYQPYFNKHHTHRHAVYTAAFIEQMEQVLPSQFNRQHWGLEDSFINLAAGHHKPETSLQWIIAMADRLSSGWDRAQFDAKYNIAVTPKDYRKTRLVPIFEKLLSTTTAI
;
A
#
# COMPACT_ATOMS: atom_id res chain seq x y z
N MET A 1 -19.95 -3.69 -14.71
CA MET A 1 -19.62 -3.22 -13.35
C MET A 1 -19.75 -1.72 -13.37
N ASP A 2 -20.34 -1.11 -12.35
CA ASP A 2 -20.39 0.35 -12.22
C ASP A 2 -18.95 0.93 -12.25
N GLU A 3 -18.74 2.04 -12.96
CA GLU A 3 -17.39 2.60 -13.18
C GLU A 3 -16.71 3.00 -11.87
N ASN A 4 -17.48 3.47 -10.89
CA ASN A 4 -16.94 3.87 -9.59
C ASN A 4 -16.53 2.65 -8.79
N VAL A 5 -17.36 1.60 -8.79
CA VAL A 5 -17.01 0.33 -8.14
C VAL A 5 -15.77 -0.26 -8.80
N LEU A 6 -15.65 -0.21 -10.13
CA LEU A 6 -14.46 -0.69 -10.85
C LEU A 6 -13.20 0.09 -10.45
N LYS A 7 -13.27 1.42 -10.45
CA LYS A 7 -12.18 2.31 -10.06
C LYS A 7 -11.71 2.06 -8.62
N ILE A 8 -12.63 1.99 -7.67
CA ILE A 8 -12.30 1.71 -6.25
C ILE A 8 -11.69 0.32 -6.11
N SER A 9 -12.25 -0.68 -6.79
CA SER A 9 -11.78 -2.07 -6.70
C SER A 9 -10.35 -2.20 -7.21
N ILE A 10 -10.04 -1.61 -8.37
CA ILE A 10 -8.70 -1.69 -8.94
C ILE A 10 -7.69 -0.78 -8.21
N ALA A 11 -8.13 0.35 -7.64
CA ALA A 11 -7.29 1.16 -6.75
C ALA A 11 -6.94 0.39 -5.47
N GLY A 12 -7.92 -0.29 -4.88
CA GLY A 12 -7.70 -1.18 -3.73
C GLY A 12 -6.80 -2.37 -4.07
N MET A 13 -6.88 -2.92 -5.28
CA MET A 13 -5.94 -3.97 -5.74
C MET A 13 -4.51 -3.43 -5.88
N MET A 14 -4.34 -2.17 -6.32
CA MET A 14 -3.03 -1.56 -6.59
C MET A 14 -2.46 -0.77 -5.41
N HIS A 15 -3.17 -0.62 -4.30
CA HIS A 15 -2.79 0.31 -3.22
C HIS A 15 -1.36 0.11 -2.71
N ASP A 16 -0.93 -1.15 -2.63
CA ASP A 16 0.37 -1.57 -2.11
C ASP A 16 1.41 -1.90 -3.21
N ILE A 17 1.13 -1.62 -4.49
CA ILE A 17 2.04 -1.96 -5.61
C ILE A 17 3.43 -1.34 -5.45
N GLY A 18 3.52 -0.19 -4.77
CA GLY A 18 4.77 0.46 -4.40
C GLY A 18 5.69 -0.36 -3.50
N LYS A 19 5.22 -1.47 -2.89
CA LYS A 19 6.08 -2.44 -2.19
C LYS A 19 6.89 -3.30 -3.17
N LEU A 20 6.41 -3.48 -4.41
CA LEU A 20 7.12 -4.16 -5.50
C LEU A 20 7.88 -3.16 -6.39
N ALA A 21 7.31 -1.98 -6.59
CA ALA A 21 7.78 -0.93 -7.49
C ALA A 21 8.76 0.05 -6.82
N ASP A 22 9.51 -0.41 -5.82
CA ASP A 22 10.32 0.45 -4.96
C ASP A 22 11.65 0.93 -5.61
N GLU A 23 12.55 1.50 -4.81
CA GLU A 23 13.85 2.03 -5.26
C GLU A 23 14.76 1.03 -5.99
N CYS A 24 14.51 -0.28 -5.86
CA CYS A 24 15.26 -1.29 -6.60
C CYS A 24 14.63 -1.63 -7.95
N ALA A 25 13.34 -1.36 -8.12
CA ALA A 25 12.58 -1.69 -9.33
C ALA A 25 12.33 -0.48 -10.24
N MET A 26 12.35 0.73 -9.69
CA MET A 26 12.02 1.95 -10.41
C MET A 26 12.95 3.11 -10.07
N GLU A 27 13.28 3.89 -11.10
CA GLU A 27 13.99 5.15 -10.96
C GLU A 27 12.99 6.26 -10.59
N VAL A 28 12.87 6.55 -9.29
CA VAL A 28 12.09 7.67 -8.77
C VAL A 28 13.04 8.64 -8.09
N SER A 29 13.08 9.89 -8.57
CA SER A 29 13.98 10.90 -8.04
C SER A 29 13.66 11.23 -6.58
N GLN A 30 14.69 11.61 -5.82
CA GLN A 30 14.47 12.00 -4.42
C GLN A 30 13.58 13.25 -4.32
N ASP A 31 13.65 14.16 -5.29
CA ASP A 31 12.78 15.32 -5.37
C ASP A 31 11.32 14.91 -5.55
N TYR A 32 11.04 13.91 -6.40
CA TYR A 32 9.69 13.36 -6.53
C TYR A 32 9.20 12.78 -5.21
N ILE A 33 10.04 11.98 -4.52
CA ILE A 33 9.69 11.40 -3.22
C ILE A 33 9.37 12.51 -2.21
N ASN A 34 10.21 13.54 -2.11
CA ASN A 34 10.04 14.62 -1.15
C ASN A 34 8.80 15.46 -1.45
N ASN A 35 8.55 15.79 -2.72
CA ASN A 35 7.43 16.63 -3.14
C ASN A 35 6.06 15.95 -2.97
N HIS A 36 6.01 14.61 -2.95
CA HIS A 36 4.76 13.86 -2.80
C HIS A 36 4.62 13.17 -1.43
N ALA A 37 5.64 13.26 -0.56
CA ALA A 37 5.60 12.59 0.74
C ALA A 37 4.42 13.07 1.59
N ASP A 38 4.23 14.39 1.69
CA ASP A 38 3.14 14.97 2.46
C ASP A 38 1.75 14.56 1.95
N LEU A 39 1.59 14.24 0.67
CA LEU A 39 0.30 13.84 0.11
C LEU A 39 -0.12 12.46 0.60
N TYR A 40 0.80 11.50 0.62
CA TYR A 40 0.45 10.08 0.78
C TYR A 40 0.98 9.45 2.09
N GLN A 41 1.95 10.08 2.74
CA GLN A 41 2.65 9.50 3.88
C GLN A 41 2.31 10.22 5.20
N PRO A 42 1.87 9.50 6.23
CA PRO A 42 1.81 10.03 7.59
C PRO A 42 3.18 10.46 8.09
N TYR A 43 3.18 11.53 8.89
CA TYR A 43 4.38 12.06 9.53
C TYR A 43 4.46 11.59 10.99
N PHE A 44 5.52 10.87 11.35
CA PHE A 44 5.73 10.31 12.68
C PHE A 44 7.19 10.44 13.09
N ASN A 45 7.46 10.84 14.35
CA ASN A 45 8.82 11.02 14.88
C ASN A 45 9.75 11.83 13.96
N LYS A 46 9.25 12.94 13.40
CA LYS A 46 9.99 13.84 12.49
C LYS A 46 10.33 13.27 11.10
N HIS A 47 9.72 12.16 10.70
CA HIS A 47 9.95 11.54 9.40
C HIS A 47 8.64 11.04 8.78
N HIS A 48 8.57 11.01 7.45
CA HIS A 48 7.49 10.32 6.74
C HIS A 48 7.64 8.80 6.85
N THR A 49 6.51 8.12 6.91
CA THR A 49 6.41 6.66 7.00
C THR A 49 5.62 6.11 5.82
N HIS A 50 5.70 4.80 5.56
CA HIS A 50 4.97 4.16 4.45
C HIS A 50 5.38 4.70 3.07
N ARG A 51 6.70 4.79 2.83
CA ARG A 51 7.30 5.28 1.58
C ARG A 51 6.74 4.61 0.32
N HIS A 52 6.30 3.35 0.43
CA HIS A 52 5.67 2.62 -0.66
C HIS A 52 4.41 3.31 -1.21
N ALA A 53 3.71 4.12 -0.42
CA ALA A 53 2.56 4.90 -0.88
C ALA A 53 2.94 5.88 -2.01
N VAL A 54 4.09 6.54 -1.89
CA VAL A 54 4.60 7.42 -2.97
C VAL A 54 5.08 6.60 -4.16
N TYR A 55 5.66 5.43 -3.95
CA TYR A 55 6.01 4.53 -5.05
C TYR A 55 4.78 3.98 -5.78
N THR A 56 3.65 3.78 -5.10
CA THR A 56 2.37 3.45 -5.76
C THR A 56 1.95 4.57 -6.72
N ALA A 57 2.06 5.83 -6.30
CA ALA A 57 1.78 6.98 -7.18
C ALA A 57 2.76 7.03 -8.36
N ALA A 58 4.07 6.95 -8.09
CA ALA A 58 5.10 6.96 -9.12
C ALA A 58 4.94 5.82 -10.14
N PHE A 59 4.56 4.63 -9.68
CA PHE A 59 4.28 3.49 -10.55
C PHE A 59 3.15 3.78 -11.53
N ILE A 60 2.05 4.35 -11.06
CA ILE A 60 0.88 4.66 -11.90
C ILE A 60 1.23 5.71 -12.97
N GLU A 61 2.03 6.72 -12.63
CA GLU A 61 2.46 7.75 -13.58
C GLU A 61 3.49 7.22 -14.58
N GLN A 62 4.56 6.58 -14.12
CA GLN A 62 5.64 6.15 -15.01
C GLN A 62 5.22 4.98 -15.92
N MET A 63 4.27 4.16 -15.49
CA MET A 63 3.74 3.02 -16.27
C MET A 63 2.51 3.40 -17.12
N GLU A 64 2.22 4.69 -17.31
CA GLU A 64 1.06 5.17 -18.08
C GLU A 64 0.93 4.50 -19.45
N GLN A 65 2.03 4.22 -20.14
CA GLN A 65 2.03 3.62 -21.48
C GLN A 65 1.57 2.16 -21.53
N VAL A 66 1.61 1.45 -20.40
CA VAL A 66 1.24 0.02 -20.30
C VAL A 66 0.01 -0.21 -19.43
N LEU A 67 -0.33 0.75 -18.57
CA LEU A 67 -1.55 0.71 -17.76
C LEU A 67 -2.76 1.24 -18.55
N PRO A 68 -3.99 0.87 -18.16
CA PRO A 68 -5.19 1.43 -18.76
C PRO A 68 -5.19 2.97 -18.70
N SER A 69 -5.45 3.63 -19.84
CA SER A 69 -5.45 5.10 -19.93
C SER A 69 -6.42 5.80 -18.98
N GLN A 70 -7.44 5.08 -18.50
CA GLN A 70 -8.38 5.54 -17.48
C GLN A 70 -7.69 5.92 -16.16
N PHE A 71 -6.54 5.30 -15.82
CA PHE A 71 -5.85 5.53 -14.55
C PHE A 71 -5.29 6.96 -14.43
N ASN A 72 -4.96 7.58 -15.56
CA ASN A 72 -4.48 8.96 -15.63
C ASN A 72 -5.53 9.91 -16.27
N ARG A 73 -6.73 9.40 -16.57
CA ARG A 73 -7.82 10.21 -17.14
C ARG A 73 -8.44 11.09 -16.07
N GLN A 74 -8.51 12.39 -16.34
CA GLN A 74 -9.28 13.33 -15.54
C GLN A 74 -10.77 12.95 -15.52
N HIS A 75 -11.40 13.05 -14.34
CA HIS A 75 -12.84 12.80 -14.15
C HIS A 75 -13.33 11.37 -14.49
N TRP A 76 -12.47 10.35 -14.38
CA TRP A 76 -12.94 8.97 -14.47
C TRP A 76 -13.74 8.61 -13.20
N GLY A 77 -15.07 8.52 -13.25
CA GLY A 77 -15.89 8.20 -12.08
C GLY A 77 -15.94 9.31 -11.02
N LEU A 78 -15.97 8.95 -9.72
CA LEU A 78 -16.03 9.87 -8.57
C LEU A 78 -14.83 10.82 -8.47
N GLU A 79 -14.96 11.84 -7.60
CA GLU A 79 -14.08 13.02 -7.50
C GLU A 79 -12.59 12.73 -7.28
N ASP A 80 -12.22 11.73 -6.48
CA ASP A 80 -10.80 11.40 -6.25
C ASP A 80 -10.14 10.89 -7.53
N SER A 81 -8.96 11.38 -7.90
CA SER A 81 -8.18 10.74 -8.98
C SER A 81 -7.85 9.28 -8.63
N PHE A 82 -7.67 8.43 -9.65
CA PHE A 82 -7.32 7.02 -9.43
C PHE A 82 -6.00 6.88 -8.65
N ILE A 83 -4.99 7.69 -9.01
CA ILE A 83 -3.69 7.73 -8.33
C ILE A 83 -3.84 8.07 -6.84
N ASN A 84 -4.69 9.03 -6.48
CA ASN A 84 -4.92 9.41 -5.08
C ASN A 84 -5.65 8.30 -4.31
N LEU A 85 -6.61 7.61 -4.96
CA LEU A 85 -7.27 6.46 -4.33
C LEU A 85 -6.28 5.34 -4.00
N ALA A 86 -5.41 4.98 -4.94
CA ALA A 86 -4.44 3.91 -4.74
C ALA A 86 -3.37 4.29 -3.70
N ALA A 87 -2.79 5.49 -3.80
CA ALA A 87 -1.68 5.92 -2.97
C ALA A 87 -2.11 6.44 -1.58
N GLY A 88 -3.34 6.94 -1.41
CA GLY A 88 -3.79 7.65 -0.21
C GLY A 88 -4.13 6.79 1.01
N HIS A 89 -4.06 5.45 0.93
CA HIS A 89 -4.59 4.56 1.97
C HIS A 89 -3.92 4.70 3.36
N HIS A 90 -2.69 5.23 3.45
CA HIS A 90 -2.03 5.53 4.74
C HIS A 90 -2.38 6.91 5.31
N LYS A 91 -2.75 7.87 4.45
CA LYS A 91 -3.18 9.22 4.83
C LYS A 91 -4.50 9.59 4.12
N PRO A 92 -5.61 8.88 4.41
CA PRO A 92 -6.86 9.09 3.69
C PRO A 92 -7.53 10.41 4.08
N GLU A 93 -7.87 11.23 3.09
CA GLU A 93 -8.53 12.53 3.27
C GLU A 93 -10.01 12.52 2.85
N THR A 94 -10.41 11.56 2.01
CA THR A 94 -11.78 11.42 1.50
C THR A 94 -12.42 10.11 1.94
N SER A 95 -13.76 10.05 1.84
CA SER A 95 -14.51 8.83 2.18
C SER A 95 -14.10 7.63 1.31
N LEU A 96 -13.72 7.85 0.04
CA LEU A 96 -13.33 6.77 -0.86
C LEU A 96 -11.93 6.24 -0.56
N GLN A 97 -10.99 7.12 -0.20
CA GLN A 97 -9.68 6.72 0.30
C GLN A 97 -9.82 5.93 1.61
N TRP A 98 -10.76 6.34 2.48
CA TRP A 98 -11.08 5.61 3.71
C TRP A 98 -11.62 4.20 3.46
N ILE A 99 -12.39 3.97 2.39
CA ILE A 99 -12.84 2.62 2.01
C ILE A 99 -11.62 1.72 1.77
N ILE A 100 -10.63 2.18 1.01
CA ILE A 100 -9.41 1.42 0.72
C ILE A 100 -8.57 1.22 1.99
N ALA A 101 -8.40 2.27 2.79
CA ALA A 101 -7.66 2.20 4.06
C ALA A 101 -8.28 1.19 5.03
N MET A 102 -9.62 1.13 5.12
CA MET A 102 -10.31 0.16 5.96
C MET A 102 -10.21 -1.25 5.39
N ALA A 103 -10.30 -1.41 4.07
CA ALA A 103 -10.12 -2.71 3.41
C ALA A 103 -8.71 -3.29 3.65
N ASP A 104 -7.66 -2.48 3.50
CA ASP A 104 -6.28 -2.86 3.84
C ASP A 104 -6.19 -3.34 5.30
N ARG A 105 -6.71 -2.54 6.24
CA ARG A 105 -6.69 -2.88 7.67
C ARG A 105 -7.44 -4.15 8.01
N LEU A 106 -8.57 -4.42 7.35
CA LEU A 106 -9.35 -5.63 7.56
C LEU A 106 -8.63 -6.86 6.98
N SER A 107 -7.98 -6.71 5.81
CA SER A 107 -7.27 -7.79 5.13
C SER A 107 -5.94 -8.18 5.81
N SER A 108 -5.27 -7.23 6.45
CA SER A 108 -3.99 -7.44 7.14
C SER A 108 -4.11 -8.20 8.48
N GLY A 109 -5.34 -8.53 8.90
CA GLY A 109 -5.62 -9.39 10.05
C GLY A 109 -6.07 -8.62 11.29
N TRP A 110 -7.22 -9.01 11.84
CA TRP A 110 -7.82 -8.47 13.06
C TRP A 110 -6.97 -8.74 14.33
N ASP A 111 -6.02 -9.66 14.26
CA ASP A 111 -5.15 -10.08 15.38
C ASP A 111 -3.84 -9.29 15.46
N ARG A 112 -3.89 -8.00 15.08
CA ARG A 112 -2.76 -7.08 15.26
C ARG A 112 -2.33 -7.00 16.73
N ALA A 113 -3.21 -7.21 17.71
CA ALA A 113 -2.82 -7.20 19.11
C ALA A 113 -1.81 -8.32 19.46
N GLN A 114 -1.98 -9.55 18.95
CA GLN A 114 -1.00 -10.62 19.15
C GLN A 114 0.19 -10.52 18.20
N PHE A 115 -0.02 -10.02 16.97
CA PHE A 115 1.04 -9.83 15.98
C PHE A 115 1.98 -8.67 16.34
N ASP A 116 1.45 -7.55 16.86
CA ASP A 116 2.21 -6.40 17.32
C ASP A 116 2.99 -6.72 18.61
N ALA A 117 2.38 -7.49 19.53
CA ALA A 117 3.01 -7.85 20.81
C ALA A 117 4.13 -8.90 20.72
N LYS A 118 4.17 -9.73 19.66
CA LYS A 118 5.18 -10.80 19.52
C LYS A 118 6.00 -10.76 18.23
N TYR A 119 5.46 -10.23 17.14
CA TYR A 119 6.10 -10.26 15.80
C TYR A 119 6.70 -8.91 15.41
N ASN A 120 6.04 -7.77 15.68
CA ASN A 120 6.61 -6.44 15.42
C ASN A 120 7.74 -6.02 16.38
N ILE A 121 7.91 -6.72 17.52
CA ILE A 121 9.10 -6.58 18.36
C ILE A 121 10.33 -7.22 17.68
N ALA A 122 10.12 -8.26 16.85
CA ALA A 122 11.18 -9.01 16.19
C ALA A 122 11.45 -8.58 14.74
N VAL A 123 10.43 -8.13 14.01
CA VAL A 123 10.52 -7.65 12.63
C VAL A 123 10.15 -6.19 12.64
N THR A 124 11.16 -5.30 12.62
CA THR A 124 10.86 -3.88 12.46
C THR A 124 10.15 -3.67 11.12
N PRO A 125 9.28 -2.65 10.95
CA PRO A 125 8.70 -2.31 9.65
C PRO A 125 9.73 -2.09 8.52
N LYS A 126 11.03 -1.99 8.83
CA LYS A 126 12.12 -1.98 7.85
C LYS A 126 12.46 -3.35 7.26
N ASP A 127 12.07 -4.44 7.91
CA ASP A 127 12.51 -5.79 7.57
C ASP A 127 11.49 -6.56 6.71
N TYR A 128 10.36 -5.98 6.28
CA TYR A 128 9.45 -6.66 5.33
C TYR A 128 10.17 -7.06 4.05
N ARG A 129 11.16 -6.27 3.60
CA ARG A 129 12.03 -6.57 2.46
C ARG A 129 12.97 -7.75 2.70
N LYS A 130 13.29 -8.04 3.97
CA LYS A 130 14.17 -9.14 4.38
C LYS A 130 13.39 -10.36 4.87
N THR A 131 12.09 -10.20 5.10
CA THR A 131 11.21 -11.23 5.60
C THR A 131 10.60 -11.96 4.42
N ARG A 132 10.97 -13.24 4.25
CA ARG A 132 10.39 -14.07 3.20
C ARG A 132 8.89 -14.27 3.44
N LEU A 133 8.14 -14.49 2.37
CA LEU A 133 6.78 -15.01 2.48
C LEU A 133 6.83 -16.39 3.16
N VAL A 134 6.10 -16.54 4.25
CA VAL A 134 6.04 -17.78 5.03
C VAL A 134 4.89 -18.65 4.50
N PRO A 135 5.14 -19.91 4.10
CA PRO A 135 4.06 -20.83 3.75
C PRO A 135 3.08 -21.00 4.91
N ILE A 136 1.78 -20.97 4.62
CA ILE A 136 0.73 -21.12 5.64
C ILE A 136 0.92 -22.42 6.45
N PHE A 137 1.37 -23.49 5.79
CA PHE A 137 1.64 -24.78 6.43
C PHE A 137 2.77 -24.74 7.46
N GLU A 138 3.77 -23.85 7.33
CA GLU A 138 4.84 -23.72 8.31
C GLU A 138 4.29 -23.34 9.69
N LYS A 139 3.28 -22.45 9.72
CA LYS A 139 2.60 -22.03 10.94
C LYS A 139 1.60 -23.07 11.47
N LEU A 140 0.90 -23.77 10.57
CA LEU A 140 -0.08 -24.80 10.97
C LEU A 140 0.57 -26.09 11.48
N LEU A 141 1.75 -26.44 10.98
CA LEU A 141 2.42 -27.71 11.31
C LEU A 141 3.43 -27.60 12.45
N SER A 142 3.88 -26.38 12.78
CA SER A 142 4.82 -26.12 13.89
C SER A 142 4.26 -26.41 15.29
N THR A 143 2.98 -26.78 15.40
CA THR A 143 2.32 -27.15 16.67
C THR A 143 2.52 -28.62 17.06
N THR A 144 3.31 -29.40 16.31
CA THR A 144 3.39 -30.87 16.50
C THR A 144 4.53 -31.35 17.42
N THR A 145 5.39 -30.48 17.93
CA THR A 145 6.47 -30.88 18.85
C THR A 145 6.15 -30.50 20.29
N ALA A 146 5.23 -31.25 20.90
CA ALA A 146 5.18 -31.45 22.34
C ALA A 146 5.31 -32.96 22.60
N ILE A 147 6.55 -33.42 22.81
CA ILE A 147 6.88 -34.70 23.43
C ILE A 147 7.74 -34.36 24.64
#